data_AF-A0A968WKL1-F1
#
_entry.id   AF-A0A968WKL1-F1
#
_cell.length_a   1.000
_cell.length_b   1.000
_cell.length_c   1.000
_cell.angle_alpha   90.00
_cell.angle_beta   90.00
_cell.angle_gamma   90.00
#
_symmetry.space_group_name_H-M   'P 1'
#
loop_
_entity.id
_entity.type
_entity.pdbx_description
1 polymer ?
#
loop_
_entity_poly.entity_id
_entity_poly.type
_entity_poly.pdbx_seq_one_letter_code
_entity_poly.pdbx_strand_id
1 'polypeptide(L)' 'MLKIEILLKNSNLMLAVHRKSEIDADLLLEQILAVLPVEKTQLLRLTCERHPKTKVAVLNHEIAAVSLSEA' A
#
# COMPACT_ATOMS: atom_id res chain seq x y z
N MET A 1 -6.93 -14.63 -0.52
CA MET A 1 -7.15 -13.32 0.13
C MET A 1 -6.23 -12.33 -0.55
N LEU A 2 -6.67 -11.12 -0.86
CA LEU A 2 -5.85 -10.23 -1.67
C LEU A 2 -4.83 -9.50 -0.82
N LYS A 3 -3.62 -9.36 -1.37
CA LYS A 3 -2.46 -8.79 -0.70
C LYS A 3 -1.87 -7.71 -1.60
N ILE A 4 -1.82 -6.49 -1.09
CA ILE A 4 -1.06 -5.38 -1.67
C ILE A 4 0.27 -5.32 -0.95
N GLU A 5 1.36 -5.50 -1.69
CA GLU A 5 2.73 -5.39 -1.17
C GLU A 5 3.35 -4.09 -1.65
N ILE A 6 3.99 -3.38 -0.74
CA ILE A 6 4.65 -2.10 -1.00
C ILE A 6 6.10 -2.23 -0.58
N LEU A 7 6.99 -2.10 -1.56
CA LEU A 7 8.43 -2.06 -1.34
C LEU A 7 8.85 -0.62 -1.07
N LEU A 8 9.61 -0.40 0.00
CA LEU A 8 10.15 0.90 0.34
C LEU A 8 11.54 1.10 -0.28
N LYS A 9 11.84 2.32 -0.72
CA LYS A 9 13.17 2.70 -1.19
C LYS A 9 14.17 2.49 -0.05
N ASN A 10 15.38 2.04 -0.42
CA ASN A 10 16.51 1.89 0.51
C ASN A 10 16.20 1.04 1.76
N SER A 11 15.20 0.16 1.69
CA SER A 11 14.76 -0.65 2.82
C SER A 11 14.45 -2.07 2.39
N ASN A 12 14.82 -3.02 3.23
CA ASN A 12 14.43 -4.43 3.07
C ASN A 12 13.03 -4.70 3.64
N LEU A 13 12.32 -3.67 4.11
CA LEU A 13 10.97 -3.77 4.64
C LEU A 13 9.94 -3.71 3.50
N MET A 14 9.09 -4.72 3.46
CA MET A 14 7.92 -4.76 2.59
C MET A 14 6.65 -4.65 3.44
N LEU A 15 5.81 -3.67 3.14
CA LEU A 15 4.53 -3.50 3.82
C LEU A 15 3.47 -4.33 3.10
N ALA A 16 2.73 -5.15 3.86
CA ALA A 16 1.65 -5.97 3.31
C ALA A 16 0.30 -5.51 3.87
N VAL A 17 -0.56 -5.05 2.97
CA VAL A 17 -1.95 -4.70 3.26
C VAL A 17 -2.83 -5.79 2.71
N HIS A 18 -3.76 -6.29 3.53
CA HIS A 18 -4.68 -7.32 3.07
C HIS A 18 -6.11 -6.79 2.95
N ARG A 19 -6.81 -7.28 1.92
CA ARG A 19 -8.20 -6.98 1.61
C ARG A 19 -8.98 -8.26 1.37
N LYS A 20 -10.23 -8.27 1.80
CA LYS A 20 -11.18 -9.36 1.53
C LYS A 20 -11.86 -9.24 0.18
N SER A 21 -12.04 -8.01 -0.30
CA SER A 21 -12.71 -7.66 -1.56
C SER A 21 -11.70 -7.28 -2.63
N GLU A 22 -11.93 -7.76 -3.85
CA GLU A 22 -11.17 -7.38 -5.05
C GLU A 22 -11.32 -5.91 -5.39
N ILE A 23 -12.55 -5.42 -5.33
CA ILE A 23 -12.86 -4.01 -5.54
C ILE A 23 -12.08 -3.14 -4.55
N ASP A 24 -12.02 -3.52 -3.27
CA ASP A 24 -11.30 -2.73 -2.25
C ASP A 24 -9.78 -2.82 -2.40
N ALA A 25 -9.28 -3.91 -2.99
CA ALA A 25 -7.87 -4.10 -3.29
C ALA A 25 -7.44 -3.23 -4.48
N ASP A 26 -8.21 -3.25 -5.56
CA ASP A 26 -7.98 -2.43 -6.75
C ASP A 26 -8.13 -0.94 -6.45
N LEU A 27 -9.16 -0.55 -5.70
CA LEU A 27 -9.33 0.84 -5.26
C LEU A 27 -8.14 1.34 -4.43
N LEU A 28 -7.57 0.48 -3.57
CA LEU A 28 -6.38 0.85 -2.81
C LEU A 28 -5.15 0.96 -3.72
N LEU A 29 -4.99 0.03 -4.66
CA LEU A 29 -3.88 0.04 -5.61
C LEU A 29 -3.90 1.32 -6.45
N GLU A 30 -5.04 1.66 -7.03
CA GLU A 30 -5.24 2.89 -7.83
C GLU A 30 -4.98 4.15 -7.00
N GLN A 31 -5.43 4.19 -5.74
CA GLN A 31 -5.13 5.30 -4.83
C GLN A 31 -3.63 5.47 -4.60
N ILE A 32 -2.89 4.37 -4.45
CA ILE A 32 -1.44 4.43 -4.27
C ILE A 32 -0.78 4.90 -5.57
N LEU A 33 -1.15 4.34 -6.72
CA LEU A 33 -0.58 4.73 -8.02
C LEU A 33 -0.83 6.20 -8.34
N ALA A 34 -2.01 6.73 -8.02
CA ALA A 34 -2.37 8.13 -8.25
C ALA A 34 -1.50 9.14 -7.49
N VAL A 35 -0.91 8.77 -6.35
CA VAL A 35 -0.08 9.68 -5.54
C VAL A 35 1.43 9.54 -5.79
N LEU A 36 1.87 8.48 -6.47
CA LEU A 36 3.28 8.30 -6.84
C LEU A 36 3.85 9.40 -7.77
N PRO A 37 3.14 9.89 -8.80
CA PRO A 37 3.68 10.92 -9.69
C PRO A 37 3.66 12.32 -9.05
N VAL A 38 3.04 12.49 -7.88
CA VAL A 38 2.93 13.79 -7.23
C VAL A 38 4.28 14.17 -6.60
N GLU A 39 4.90 15.25 -7.09
CA GLU A 39 6.19 15.74 -6.58
C GLU A 39 6.15 16.15 -5.10
N LYS A 40 4.97 16.51 -4.61
CA LYS A 40 4.76 16.84 -3.20
C LYS A 40 4.74 15.57 -2.36
N THR A 41 5.53 15.57 -1.29
CA THR A 41 5.46 14.54 -0.24
C THR A 41 4.06 14.46 0.37
N GLN A 42 3.46 13.27 0.30
CA GLN A 42 2.16 12.95 0.87
C GLN A 42 2.26 11.71 1.76
N LEU A 43 1.52 11.72 2.87
CA LEU A 43 1.43 10.59 3.79
C LEU A 43 0.21 9.74 3.44
N LEU A 44 0.45 8.51 2.99
CA LEU A 44 -0.60 7.51 2.78
C LEU A 44 -0.84 6.74 4.07
N ARG A 45 -2.10 6.63 4.48
CA ARG A 45 -2.51 5.79 5.60
C ARG A 45 -3.12 4.50 5.07
N LEU A 46 -2.52 3.39 5.46
CA LEU A 46 -2.92 2.05 5.08
C LEU A 46 -3.50 1.33 6.29
N THR A 47 -4.71 0.84 6.15
CA THR A 47 -5.38 -0.01 7.14
C THR A 47 -5.28 -1.47 6.68
N CYS A 48 -5.02 -2.40 7.58
CA CYS A 48 -4.98 -3.83 7.26
C CYS A 48 -6.22 -4.52 7.86
N GLU A 49 -7.07 -5.11 7.02
CA GLU A 49 -8.28 -5.77 7.52
C GLU A 49 -7.97 -7.03 8.36
N ARG A 50 -6.84 -7.68 8.06
CA ARG A 50 -6.32 -8.80 8.84
C ARG A 50 -5.93 -8.39 10.27
N HIS A 51 -5.49 -7.15 10.43
CA HIS A 51 -5.03 -6.58 11.69
C HIS A 51 -5.62 -5.18 11.87
N PRO A 52 -6.92 -5.05 12.20
CA PRO A 52 -7.62 -3.77 12.17
C PRO A 52 -7.10 -2.74 13.20
N LYS A 53 -6.37 -3.20 14.23
CA LYS A 53 -5.68 -2.33 15.19
C LYS A 53 -4.34 -1.80 14.68
N THR A 54 -3.79 -2.41 13.63
CA THR A 54 -2.53 -2.00 13.02
C THR A 54 -2.82 -1.01 11.91
N LYS A 55 -2.39 0.24 12.11
CA LYS A 55 -2.42 1.30 11.11
C LYS A 55 -1.00 1.57 10.68
N VAL A 56 -0.74 1.50 9.39
CA VAL A 56 0.58 1.79 8.81
C VAL A 56 0.45 3.09 8.03
N ALA A 57 1.51 3.90 8.02
CA ALA A 57 1.57 5.07 7.15
C ALA A 57 2.92 5.09 6.42
N VAL A 58 2.89 5.50 5.16
CA VAL A 58 4.06 5.55 4.28
C VAL A 58 4.05 6.86 3.51
N LEU A 59 5.23 7.43 3.27
CA LEU A 59 5.38 8.60 2.41
C LEU A 59 5.40 8.15 0.95
N ASN A 60 4.66 8.82 0.07
CA ASN A 60 4.59 8.46 -1.36
C ASN A 60 5.98 8.38 -2.02
N HIS A 61 6.89 9.31 -1.68
CA HIS A 61 8.24 9.34 -2.24
C HIS A 61 9.15 8.21 -1.75
N GLU A 62 8.78 7.50 -0.68
CA GLU A 62 9.50 6.34 -0.16
C GLU A 62 9.05 5.03 -0.82
N ILE A 63 8.01 5.04 -1.66
CA ILE A 63 7.53 3.83 -2.35
C ILE A 63 8.40 3.56 -3.57
N ALA A 64 8.99 2.36 -3.62
CA ALA A 64 9.80 1.89 -4.74
C ALA A 64 8.98 1.05 -5.72
N ALA A 65 8.09 0.22 -5.22
CA ALA A 65 7.21 -0.63 -6.02
C ALA A 65 5.92 -0.97 -5.25
N VAL A 66 4.87 -1.29 -6.00
CA VAL A 66 3.59 -1.79 -5.49
C VAL A 66 3.18 -2.99 -6.32
N SER A 67 2.75 -4.07 -5.66
CA SER A 67 2.17 -5.25 -6.32
C SER A 67 0.86 -5.64 -5.65
N LEU A 68 -0.07 -6.16 -6.45
CA LEU A 68 -1.28 -6.83 -5.99
C LEU A 68 -1.17 -8.30 -6.36
N SER A 69 -1.41 -9.19 -5.40
CA SER A 69 -1.43 -10.62 -5.63
C SER A 69 -2.56 -11.29 -4.84
N GLU A 70 -2.96 -12.47 -5.31
CA GLU A 70 -3.72 -13.41 -4.50
C GLU A 70 -2.78 -14.16 -3.57
N ALA A 71 -3.11 -14.17 -2.27
CA ALA A 71 -2.44 -14.93 -1.24
C ALA A 71 -3.27 -16.12 -0.77
#